data_AF-W2M2Z3-F1
#
_entry.id   AF-W2M2Z3-F1
#
_cell.length_a   1.000
_cell.length_b   1.000
_cell.length_c   1.000
_cell.angle_alpha   90.00
_cell.angle_beta   90.00
_cell.angle_gamma   90.00
#
_symmetry.space_group_name_H-M   'P 1'
#
loop_
_entity.id
_entity.type
_entity.pdbx_description
1 polymer ?
#
loop_
_entity_poly.entity_id
_entity_poly.type
_entity_poly.pdbx_seq_one_letter_code
_entity_poly.pdbx_strand_id
1 'polypeptide(L)'
;MDDAISPWDLYDLSGAVNPDTLSTMIDHFRRFRATRKKNIEVADQQGLRRSWCAFIRRWNQILDSVQSYWCLAVARHTPEL
;
A
#
# COMPACT_ATOMS: atom_id res chain seq x y z
N MET A 1 -5.45 -12.75 29.69
CA MET A 1 -4.54 -11.67 29.32
C MET A 1 -5.21 -10.98 28.16
N ASP A 2 -5.48 -9.70 28.28
CA ASP A 2 -5.93 -8.88 27.16
C ASP A 2 -4.77 -8.87 26.17
N ASP A 3 -4.74 -9.86 25.28
CA ASP A 3 -3.94 -9.87 24.07
C ASP A 3 -4.47 -8.70 23.25
N ALA A 4 -3.99 -7.50 23.59
CA ALA A 4 -4.21 -6.29 22.84
C ALA A 4 -3.57 -6.58 21.48
N ILE A 5 -4.37 -7.14 20.58
CA ILE A 5 -4.03 -7.40 19.20
C ILE A 5 -3.40 -6.09 18.74
N SER A 6 -2.10 -6.15 18.42
CA SER A 6 -1.38 -4.97 17.96
C SER A 6 -2.24 -4.34 16.88
N PRO A 7 -2.48 -3.02 16.88
CA PRO A 7 -3.34 -2.38 15.88
C PRO A 7 -2.96 -2.76 14.45
N TRP A 8 -1.72 -3.21 14.27
CA TRP A 8 -1.11 -3.63 13.02
C TRP A 8 -1.25 -5.12 12.67
N ASP A 9 -1.57 -6.00 13.63
CA ASP A 9 -1.77 -7.44 13.41
C ASP A 9 -2.99 -7.73 12.53
N LEU A 10 -3.92 -6.76 12.43
CA LEU A 10 -5.09 -6.80 11.57
C LEU A 10 -4.81 -6.36 10.12
N TYR A 11 -3.61 -5.86 9.81
CA TYR A 11 -3.21 -5.45 8.46
C TYR A 11 -2.38 -6.55 7.82
N ASP A 12 -3.07 -7.51 7.24
CA ASP A 12 -2.45 -8.46 6.35
C ASP A 12 -2.20 -7.83 4.96
N LEU A 13 -1.17 -8.32 4.27
CA LEU A 13 -0.79 -7.90 2.92
C LEU A 13 -1.53 -8.70 1.83
N SER A 14 -2.46 -9.59 2.20
CA SER A 14 -3.27 -10.31 1.23
C SER A 14 -4.07 -9.34 0.36
N GLY A 15 -3.69 -9.32 -0.91
CA GLY A 15 -4.25 -8.43 -1.93
C GLY A 15 -3.29 -7.33 -2.39
N ALA A 16 -2.12 -7.15 -1.77
CA ALA A 16 -1.07 -6.33 -2.34
C ALA A 16 -0.31 -7.11 -3.42
N VAL A 17 -0.11 -6.50 -4.58
CA VAL A 17 0.71 -7.05 -5.66
C VAL A 17 2.16 -6.68 -5.36
N ASN A 18 3.03 -7.69 -5.21
CA ASN A 18 4.45 -7.55 -4.88
C ASN A 18 4.71 -6.53 -3.73
N PRO A 19 4.10 -6.73 -2.54
CA PRO A 19 4.33 -5.83 -1.43
C PRO A 19 5.78 -5.92 -0.96
N ASP A 20 6.30 -4.80 -0.46
CA ASP A 20 7.52 -4.81 0.34
C ASP A 20 7.24 -5.48 1.71
N THR A 21 8.15 -5.33 2.66
CA THR A 21 7.90 -5.79 4.04
C THR A 21 6.73 -5.03 4.67
N LEU A 22 6.01 -5.69 5.59
CA LEU A 22 4.88 -5.10 6.31
C LEU A 22 5.26 -3.76 6.99
N SER A 23 6.48 -3.68 7.55
CA SER A 23 7.01 -2.46 8.17
C SER A 23 7.11 -1.30 7.17
N THR A 24 7.66 -1.55 5.98
CA THR A 24 7.77 -0.55 4.90
C THR A 24 6.38 -0.09 4.43
N MET A 25 5.45 -1.03 4.24
CA MET A 25 4.08 -0.74 3.82
C MET A 25 3.33 0.13 4.86
N ILE A 26 3.54 -0.15 6.16
CA ILE A 26 3.00 0.65 7.25
C ILE A 26 3.58 2.08 7.24
N ASP A 27 4.88 2.24 6.99
CA ASP A 27 5.51 3.56 6.90
C ASP A 27 4.97 4.37 5.71
N HIS A 28 4.80 3.74 4.55
CA HIS A 28 4.17 4.38 3.39
C HIS A 28 2.74 4.82 3.68
N PHE A 29 1.95 3.97 4.34
CA PHE A 29 0.60 4.31 4.76
C PHE A 29 0.59 5.47 5.76
N ARG A 30 1.51 5.49 6.73
CA ARG A 30 1.69 6.60 7.68
C ARG A 30 1.94 7.91 6.95
N ARG A 31 2.87 7.93 6.00
CA ARG A 31 3.16 9.12 5.17
C ARG A 31 1.95 9.56 4.36
N PHE A 32 1.27 8.62 3.68
CA PHE A 32 0.08 8.90 2.88
C PHE A 32 -1.04 9.55 3.72
N ARG A 33 -1.21 9.07 4.95
CA ARG A 33 -2.25 9.57 5.85
C ARG A 33 -1.85 10.88 6.53
N ALA A 34 -0.56 11.09 6.80
CA ALA A 34 -0.01 12.38 7.24
C ALA A 34 -0.28 13.48 6.20
N THR A 35 -0.15 13.18 4.90
CA THR A 35 -0.53 14.11 3.82
C THR A 35 -2.01 14.51 3.87
N ARG A 36 -2.88 13.64 4.42
CA ARG A 36 -4.32 13.89 4.59
C ARG A 36 -4.68 14.54 5.94
N LYS A 37 -3.69 14.94 6.76
CA LYS A 37 -3.86 15.50 8.11
C LYS A 37 -4.75 14.66 9.04
N LYS A 38 -4.85 13.35 8.81
CA LYS A 38 -5.63 12.43 9.66
C LYS A 38 -4.67 11.58 10.47
N ASN A 39 -4.48 11.93 11.74
CA ASN A 39 -3.69 11.10 12.66
C ASN A 39 -4.32 9.68 12.75
N ILE A 40 -3.47 8.67 12.88
CA ILE A 40 -3.81 7.26 12.97
C ILE A 40 -4.28 6.91 14.38
N GLU A 41 -3.76 7.62 15.39
CA GLU A 41 -4.03 7.39 16.82
C GLU A 41 -5.48 7.71 17.22
N VAL A 42 -6.15 8.58 16.45
CA VAL A 42 -7.54 9.00 16.70
C VAL A 42 -8.54 8.33 15.74
N ALA A 43 -8.06 7.39 14.92
CA ALA A 43 -8.87 6.75 13.89
C ALA A 43 -9.68 5.59 14.48
N ASP A 44 -10.99 5.58 14.23
CA ASP A 44 -11.80 4.37 14.44
C ASP A 44 -11.21 3.19 13.64
N GLN A 45 -11.17 2.00 14.26
CA GLN A 45 -10.57 0.80 13.68
C GLN A 45 -11.17 0.44 12.32
N GLN A 46 -12.48 0.64 12.12
CA GLN A 46 -13.13 0.37 10.83
C GLN A 46 -12.72 1.40 9.77
N GLY A 47 -12.58 2.66 10.18
CA GLY A 47 -12.08 3.73 9.31
C GLY A 47 -10.63 3.50 8.88
N LEU A 48 -9.80 2.98 9.77
CA LEU A 48 -8.41 2.63 9.50
C LEU A 48 -8.31 1.43 8.54
N ARG A 49 -9.09 0.37 8.74
CA ARG A 49 -9.20 -0.78 7.82
C ARG A 49 -9.66 -0.39 6.41
N ARG A 50 -10.71 0.42 6.29
CA ARG A 50 -11.17 0.93 4.97
C ARG A 50 -10.09 1.75 4.28
N SER A 51 -9.37 2.57 5.04
CA SER A 51 -8.25 3.37 4.52
C SER A 51 -7.08 2.51 4.07
N TRP A 52 -6.75 1.45 4.81
CA TRP A 52 -5.72 0.48 4.44
C TRP A 52 -6.10 -0.25 3.15
N CYS A 53 -7.34 -0.74 3.04
CA CYS A 53 -7.80 -1.42 1.83
C CYS A 53 -7.76 -0.49 0.58
N ALA A 54 -8.13 0.78 0.75
CA ALA A 54 -8.00 1.79 -0.30
C ALA A 54 -6.53 2.07 -0.66
N PHE A 55 -5.64 2.07 0.32
CA PHE A 55 -4.19 2.21 0.11
C PHE A 55 -3.62 1.04 -0.70
N ILE A 56 -3.93 -0.21 -0.33
CA ILE A 56 -3.50 -1.41 -1.08
C ILE A 56 -4.01 -1.39 -2.53
N ARG A 57 -5.29 -1.03 -2.75
CA ARG A 57 -5.82 -0.89 -4.11
C ARG A 57 -5.05 0.15 -4.93
N ARG A 58 -4.72 1.29 -4.32
CA ARG A 58 -3.97 2.35 -5.01
C ARG A 58 -2.51 1.96 -5.24
N TRP A 59 -1.88 1.26 -4.30
CA TRP A 59 -0.56 0.67 -4.45
C TRP A 59 -0.52 -0.24 -5.68
N ASN A 60 -1.49 -1.16 -5.80
CA ASN A 60 -1.59 -2.05 -6.95
C ASN A 60 -1.79 -1.30 -8.26
N GLN A 61 -2.61 -0.25 -8.29
CA GLN A 61 -2.80 0.58 -9.49
C GLN A 61 -1.52 1.32 -9.90
N ILE A 62 -0.75 1.82 -8.94
CA ILE A 62 0.53 2.48 -9.21
C ILE A 62 1.52 1.45 -9.76
N LEU A 63 1.60 0.26 -9.17
CA LEU A 63 2.48 -0.79 -9.67
C LEU A 63 2.06 -1.26 -11.07
N ASP A 64 0.77 -1.46 -11.32
CA ASP A 64 0.26 -1.78 -12.66
C ASP A 64 0.59 -0.69 -13.69
N SER A 65 0.43 0.58 -13.31
CA SER A 65 0.78 1.72 -14.17
C SER A 65 2.28 1.81 -14.40
N VAL A 66 3.09 1.65 -13.35
CA VAL A 66 4.56 1.69 -13.44
C VAL A 66 5.05 0.53 -14.28
N GLN A 67 4.55 -0.68 -14.05
CA GLN A 67 4.92 -1.88 -14.82
C GLN A 67 4.47 -1.75 -16.29
N SER A 68 3.32 -1.15 -16.55
CA SER A 68 2.89 -0.78 -17.91
C SER A 68 3.82 0.25 -18.55
N TYR A 69 4.24 1.27 -17.81
CA TYR A 69 5.21 2.27 -18.29
C TYR A 69 6.59 1.65 -18.58
N TRP A 70 7.08 0.77 -17.71
CA TRP A 70 8.33 0.04 -17.92
C TRP A 70 8.21 -0.91 -19.12
N CYS A 71 7.09 -1.61 -19.28
CA CYS A 71 6.85 -2.48 -20.43
C CYS A 71 6.82 -1.69 -21.75
N LEU A 72 6.15 -0.54 -21.77
CA LEU A 72 6.14 0.37 -22.91
C LEU A 72 7.52 0.99 -23.19
N ALA A 73 8.28 1.33 -22.16
CA ALA A 73 9.63 1.87 -22.31
C ALA A 73 10.63 0.82 -22.81
N VAL A 74 10.55 -0.43 -22.34
CA VAL A 74 11.38 -1.54 -22.83
C VAL A 74 11.02 -1.93 -24.26
N ALA A 75 9.72 -1.97 -24.59
CA ALA A 75 9.25 -2.25 -25.94
C ALA A 75 9.72 -1.17 -26.93
N ARG A 76 9.80 0.09 -26.49
CA ARG A 76 10.30 1.20 -27.32
C ARG A 76 11.83 1.20 -27.49
N HIS A 77 12.56 0.47 -26.64
CA HIS A 77 14.03 0.38 -26.70
C HIS A 77 14.54 -0.98 -27.23
N THR A 78 13.65 -1.85 -27.69
CA THR A 78 14.05 -3.08 -28.39
C THR A 78 13.94 -2.82 -29.89
N PRO A 79 15.02 -2.42 -30.59
CA PRO A 79 15.03 -2.54 -32.04
C PRO A 79 14.95 -4.04 -32.35
N GLU A 80 13.76 -4.44 -32.80
CA GLU A 80 13.50 -5.66 -33.55
C GLU A 80 14.74 -6.05 -34.39
N LEU A 81 15.39 -7.14 -33.96
CA LEU A 81 16.53 -7.80 -34.62
C LEU A 81 16.07 -8.57 -35.85
#